data_AF-A0AAV8Z479-F1
#
_entry.id   AF-A0AAV8Z479-F1
#
_cell.length_a   1.000
_cell.length_b   1.000
_cell.length_c   1.000
_cell.angle_alpha   90.00
_cell.angle_beta   90.00
_cell.angle_gamma   90.00
#
_symmetry.space_group_name_H-M   'P 1'
#
loop_
_entity.id
_entity.type
_entity.pdbx_description
1 polymer ?
#
loop_
_entity_poly.entity_id
_entity_poly.type
_entity_poly.pdbx_seq_one_letter_code
_entity_poly.pdbx_strand_id
1 'polypeptide(L)'
;QNNVSSIQPLRIAIIGQSAFAVDVFNRLRQHGHIIAGVFTIPDKGKREDPLAKAAADNDVPLFKIKAWRRAGKPLPEILNIYKNVNADLNVLPYCSQFIPMDVINYPRLKSICYHPSLLPRHRGASSINWTLICDDAKAGLTIFWADDGLDTGPILLQEVCDVLENDTVDTIYKRFLYPVGVSAVARAVDMVANGTAPREPQTEKGATYDPMLNKPELQKIDWTKTARELHNFIRGMDSVPGASCLLKVPGTDEFQEALLFGSSLWRSSIPIGKEVEIQGTKSGIIHEAGLILTGSDGEYVNVKKVKVNGKMKNAATLDQISKQVTIEYTPEEKVLLESVRDIWEAILSVDIEDDTDFFACGAGSMDVVRLVEEVKDVFKVELENDDVFMAPVFSEFCLNIVQKSRGGTAQADVEYRAVELEVNKMKVRFPCQLFIDGEFVDAENGKTTPTINPATEELICDVQCASKKDVDKAVAAAKKAFENGEWSKISARERGQLMYKLADLMQQHKEELATIESIDSGAVYTLALKTHVGMSIETWRYFAGWTDKIQGCTIPVSHARPNRNLSFTRKEPIG
;
A
#
# COMPACT_ATOMS: atom_id res chain seq x y z
N GLN A 1 33.70 27.43 -15.03
CA GLN A 1 32.96 28.54 -14.39
C GLN A 1 31.68 28.73 -15.18
N ASN A 2 30.59 28.09 -14.77
CA ASN A 2 29.29 28.19 -15.45
C ASN A 2 28.37 29.04 -14.58
N ASN A 3 27.79 30.08 -15.19
CA ASN A 3 26.85 31.04 -14.62
C ASN A 3 25.73 30.34 -13.83
N VAL A 4 25.82 30.40 -12.49
CA VAL A 4 24.65 30.27 -11.63
C VAL A 4 24.01 31.65 -11.63
N SER A 5 22.92 31.81 -12.39
CA SER A 5 22.06 32.99 -12.28
C SER A 5 21.67 33.14 -10.81
N SER A 6 22.13 34.22 -10.16
CA SER A 6 21.78 34.49 -8.77
C SER A 6 20.29 34.83 -8.68
N ILE A 7 19.47 33.82 -8.37
CA ILE A 7 18.03 34.00 -8.12
C ILE A 7 17.90 35.04 -6.99
N GLN A 8 17.15 36.12 -7.22
CA GLN A 8 16.87 37.05 -6.13
C GLN A 8 15.94 36.37 -5.11
N PRO A 9 16.34 36.29 -3.84
CA PRO A 9 15.54 35.60 -2.83
C PRO A 9 14.23 36.36 -2.58
N LEU A 10 13.10 35.67 -2.73
CA LEU A 10 11.79 36.21 -2.37
C LEU A 10 11.50 35.98 -0.88
N ARG A 11 10.77 36.92 -0.27
CA ARG A 11 10.12 36.73 1.03
C ARG A 11 8.76 36.08 0.83
N ILE A 12 8.54 34.90 1.37
CA ILE A 12 7.37 34.07 1.09
C ILE A 12 6.53 33.92 2.35
N ALA A 13 5.22 34.17 2.23
CA ALA A 13 4.26 33.70 3.22
C ALA A 13 3.67 32.36 2.76
N ILE A 14 3.82 31.32 3.57
CA ILE A 14 3.19 30.01 3.30
C ILE A 14 1.86 29.96 4.04
N ILE A 15 0.78 29.73 3.29
CA ILE A 15 -0.57 29.56 3.86
C ILE A 15 -1.04 28.15 3.51
N GLY A 16 -0.89 27.21 4.44
CA GLY A 16 -1.21 25.81 4.19
C GLY A 16 -1.07 24.91 5.41
N GLN A 17 -1.11 23.60 5.20
CA GLN A 17 -1.11 22.58 6.25
C GLN A 17 -0.51 21.26 5.74
N SER A 18 -0.34 20.28 6.63
CA SER A 18 0.14 18.91 6.33
C SER A 18 1.61 18.80 5.90
N ALA A 19 2.10 17.56 5.80
CA ALA A 19 3.45 17.20 5.40
C ALA A 19 3.83 17.75 4.01
N PHE A 20 2.88 17.83 3.08
CA PHE A 20 3.11 18.43 1.76
C PHE A 20 3.58 19.89 1.87
N ALA A 21 2.98 20.68 2.76
CA ALA A 21 3.39 22.06 2.98
C ALA A 21 4.75 22.17 3.68
N VAL A 22 5.11 21.21 4.54
CA VAL A 22 6.44 21.11 5.17
C VAL A 22 7.52 20.89 4.12
N ASP A 23 7.30 19.97 3.18
CA ASP A 23 8.28 19.70 2.13
C ASP A 23 8.40 20.88 1.16
N VAL A 24 7.29 21.57 0.87
CA VAL A 24 7.35 22.86 0.15
C VAL A 24 8.16 23.90 0.95
N PHE A 25 7.89 24.06 2.25
CA PHE A 25 8.64 24.97 3.14
C PHE A 25 10.15 24.69 3.08
N ASN A 26 10.54 23.43 3.22
CA ASN A 26 11.94 23.01 3.16
C ASN A 26 12.55 23.25 1.78
N ARG A 27 11.82 22.90 0.71
CA ARG A 27 12.31 23.03 -0.66
C ARG A 27 12.53 24.48 -1.07
N LEU A 28 11.63 25.38 -0.69
CA LEU A 28 11.77 26.82 -0.96
C LEU A 28 12.99 27.42 -0.26
N ARG A 29 13.29 26.99 0.98
CA ARG A 29 14.51 27.40 1.69
C ARG A 29 15.78 26.86 1.03
N GLN A 30 15.76 25.61 0.55
CA GLN A 30 16.87 25.03 -0.22
C GLN A 30 17.15 25.80 -1.52
N HIS A 31 16.13 26.36 -2.15
CA HIS A 31 16.24 27.23 -3.33
C HIS A 31 16.72 28.66 -2.99
N GLY A 32 16.95 28.95 -1.70
CA GLY A 32 17.48 30.24 -1.23
C GLY A 32 16.42 31.29 -0.93
N HIS A 33 15.13 30.95 -0.95
CA HIS A 33 14.07 31.88 -0.56
C HIS A 33 13.92 32.00 0.96
N ILE A 34 13.32 33.10 1.40
CA ILE A 34 13.12 33.42 2.81
C ILE A 34 11.66 33.16 3.16
N ILE A 35 11.37 32.24 4.07
CA ILE A 35 10.01 32.09 4.60
C ILE A 35 9.77 33.17 5.64
N ALA A 36 8.97 34.17 5.30
CA ALA A 36 8.71 35.33 6.12
C ALA A 36 7.67 35.05 7.22
N GLY A 37 6.76 34.11 6.97
CA GLY A 37 5.76 33.67 7.95
C GLY A 37 4.96 32.48 7.45
N VAL A 38 4.45 31.70 8.40
CA VAL A 38 3.65 30.49 8.17
C VAL A 38 2.28 30.69 8.80
N PHE A 39 1.24 30.46 8.00
CA PHE A 39 -0.16 30.49 8.41
C PHE A 39 -0.77 29.10 8.22
N THR A 40 -1.05 28.42 9.32
CA THR A 40 -1.61 27.04 9.32
C THR A 40 -2.85 26.96 10.20
N ILE A 41 -3.44 25.77 10.29
CA ILE A 41 -4.65 25.49 11.08
C ILE A 41 -4.34 25.44 12.58
N PRO A 42 -5.36 25.65 13.45
CA PRO A 42 -5.24 25.37 14.88
C PRO A 42 -4.99 23.89 15.15
N ASP A 43 -4.40 23.61 16.31
CA ASP A 43 -4.17 22.26 16.79
C ASP A 43 -5.49 21.50 16.96
N LYS A 44 -5.45 20.20 16.67
CA LYS A 44 -6.55 19.28 16.93
C LYS A 44 -6.24 18.50 18.20
N GLY A 45 -6.75 18.97 19.33
CA GLY A 45 -6.41 18.40 20.64
C GLY A 45 -4.93 18.66 20.96
N LYS A 46 -4.17 17.62 21.30
CA LYS A 46 -2.71 17.69 21.54
C LYS A 46 -1.89 17.69 20.23
N ARG A 47 -2.52 17.41 19.09
CA ARG A 47 -1.82 17.26 17.82
C ARG A 47 -1.67 18.59 17.10
N GLU A 48 -0.42 19.03 17.00
CA GLU A 48 -0.01 20.17 16.20
C GLU A 48 0.12 19.79 14.71
N ASP A 49 -0.20 20.73 13.81
CA ASP A 49 0.03 20.54 12.37
C ASP A 49 1.55 20.49 12.07
N PRO A 50 2.03 19.56 11.23
CA PRO A 50 3.48 19.41 11.00
C PRO A 50 4.15 20.66 10.41
N LEU A 51 3.41 21.53 9.71
CA LEU A 51 3.94 22.82 9.24
C LEU A 51 4.14 23.82 10.39
N ALA A 52 3.29 23.79 11.42
CA ALA A 52 3.50 24.58 12.62
C ALA A 52 4.80 24.18 13.32
N LYS A 53 5.01 22.88 13.52
CA LYS A 53 6.25 22.37 14.10
C LYS A 53 7.48 22.76 13.27
N ALA A 54 7.43 22.57 11.95
CA ALA A 54 8.54 22.93 11.05
C ALA A 54 8.88 24.42 11.09
N ALA A 55 7.87 25.30 11.23
CA ALA A 55 8.09 26.73 11.38
C ALA A 55 8.75 27.07 12.72
N ALA A 56 8.25 26.50 13.82
CA ALA A 56 8.78 26.71 15.17
C ALA A 56 10.24 26.22 15.29
N ASP A 57 10.54 25.01 14.79
CA ASP A 57 11.89 24.41 14.83
C ASP A 57 12.92 25.21 13.99
N ASN A 58 12.47 26.15 13.16
CA ASN A 58 13.31 26.98 12.29
C ASN A 58 13.17 28.49 12.57
N ASP A 59 12.62 28.87 13.72
CA ASP A 59 12.43 30.27 14.15
C ASP A 59 11.67 31.15 13.13
N VAL A 60 10.73 30.55 12.39
CA VAL A 60 9.89 31.27 11.42
C VAL A 60 8.60 31.73 12.12
N PRO A 61 8.17 33.00 11.92
CA PRO A 61 6.91 33.49 12.48
C PRO A 61 5.72 32.58 12.14
N LEU A 62 5.06 32.05 13.16
CA LEU A 62 3.99 31.07 13.05
C LEU A 62 2.65 31.67 13.52
N PHE A 63 1.62 31.49 12.72
CA PHE A 63 0.26 31.96 13.01
C PHE A 63 -0.75 30.83 12.76
N LYS A 64 -1.41 30.38 13.83
CA LYS A 64 -2.48 29.37 13.75
C LYS A 64 -3.83 30.05 13.57
N ILE A 65 -4.37 30.02 12.35
CA ILE A 65 -5.56 30.79 11.96
C ILE A 65 -6.81 29.91 11.96
N LYS A 66 -7.67 30.11 12.98
CA LYS A 66 -8.97 29.42 13.07
C LYS A 66 -9.94 29.83 11.98
N ALA A 67 -9.97 31.12 11.65
CA ALA A 67 -10.82 31.68 10.60
C ALA A 67 -10.21 32.96 10.08
N TRP A 68 -10.26 33.18 8.77
CA TRP A 68 -9.84 34.44 8.16
C TRP A 68 -10.96 35.48 8.07
N ARG A 69 -12.21 35.05 8.27
CA ARG A 69 -13.41 35.87 8.12
C ARG A 69 -14.39 35.69 9.26
N ARG A 70 -15.21 36.72 9.50
CA ARG A 70 -16.43 36.64 10.32
C ARG A 70 -17.53 37.43 9.61
N ALA A 71 -18.70 36.81 9.46
CA ALA A 71 -19.83 37.38 8.72
C ALA A 71 -19.44 37.89 7.30
N GLY A 72 -18.66 37.10 6.56
CA GLY A 72 -18.21 37.41 5.19
C GLY A 72 -17.09 38.45 5.08
N LYS A 73 -16.73 39.15 6.16
CA LYS A 73 -15.67 40.18 6.14
C LYS A 73 -14.34 39.63 6.68
N PRO A 74 -13.18 40.05 6.15
CA PRO A 74 -11.88 39.69 6.72
C PRO A 74 -11.78 40.19 8.17
N LEU A 75 -11.15 39.40 9.03
CA LEU A 75 -10.85 39.82 10.41
C LEU A 75 -9.71 40.85 10.41
N PRO A 76 -9.94 42.12 10.84
CA PRO A 76 -8.91 43.16 10.78
C PRO A 76 -7.64 42.82 11.55
N GLU A 77 -7.77 42.15 12.69
CA GLU A 77 -6.66 41.71 13.53
C GLU A 77 -5.76 40.70 12.80
N ILE A 78 -6.35 39.72 12.11
CA ILE A 78 -5.61 38.71 11.35
C ILE A 78 -4.97 39.34 10.11
N LEU A 79 -5.70 40.24 9.45
CA LEU A 79 -5.17 40.97 8.29
C LEU A 79 -3.96 41.81 8.68
N ASN A 80 -3.99 42.52 9.81
CA ASN A 80 -2.85 43.32 10.28
C ASN A 80 -1.64 42.45 10.64
N ILE A 81 -1.85 41.31 11.31
CA ILE A 81 -0.80 40.32 11.57
C ILE A 81 -0.15 39.87 10.26
N TYR A 82 -0.97 39.49 9.28
CA TYR A 82 -0.49 39.06 7.97
C TYR A 82 0.32 40.16 7.25
N LYS A 83 -0.17 41.40 7.24
CA LYS A 83 0.51 42.52 6.59
C LYS A 83 1.91 42.77 7.15
N ASN A 84 2.09 42.60 8.46
CA ASN A 84 3.37 42.80 9.15
C ASN A 84 4.44 41.77 8.77
N VAL A 85 4.07 40.63 8.18
CA VAL A 85 5.02 39.63 7.67
C VAL A 85 5.84 40.17 6.49
N ASN A 86 5.29 41.14 5.74
CA ASN A 86 5.94 41.77 4.59
C ASN A 86 6.45 40.74 3.57
N ALA A 87 5.53 39.92 3.05
CA ALA A 87 5.82 38.94 2.01
C ALA A 87 5.80 39.56 0.61
N ASP A 88 6.70 39.10 -0.27
CA ASP A 88 6.73 39.39 -1.70
C ASP A 88 5.70 38.56 -2.48
N LEU A 89 5.48 37.32 -2.05
CA LEU A 89 4.63 36.30 -2.69
C LEU A 89 3.96 35.44 -1.61
N ASN A 90 2.68 35.12 -1.78
CA ASN A 90 2.06 34.03 -1.01
C ASN A 90 2.14 32.71 -1.79
N VAL A 91 2.41 31.62 -1.08
CA VAL A 91 2.37 30.26 -1.62
C VAL A 91 1.35 29.46 -0.81
N LEU A 92 0.34 28.93 -1.49
CA LEU A 92 -0.74 28.13 -0.91
C LEU A 92 -0.59 26.66 -1.36
N PRO A 93 0.29 25.88 -0.72
CA PRO A 93 0.59 24.52 -1.15
C PRO A 93 -0.52 23.52 -0.82
N TYR A 94 -1.25 23.75 0.27
CA TYR A 94 -2.43 22.98 0.63
C TYR A 94 -3.27 23.80 1.61
N CYS A 95 -4.26 24.54 1.07
CA CYS A 95 -5.12 25.40 1.87
C CYS A 95 -6.57 24.90 1.85
N SER A 96 -7.14 24.66 3.02
CA SER A 96 -8.51 24.16 3.19
C SER A 96 -9.55 25.27 3.42
N GLN A 97 -9.11 26.54 3.54
CA GLN A 97 -9.95 27.69 3.82
C GLN A 97 -9.93 28.67 2.65
N PHE A 98 -11.06 29.32 2.39
CA PHE A 98 -11.12 30.40 1.42
C PHE A 98 -10.43 31.65 1.98
N ILE A 99 -9.26 31.98 1.42
CA ILE A 99 -8.43 33.09 1.87
C ILE A 99 -8.99 34.43 1.36
N PRO A 100 -9.03 35.49 2.18
CA PRO A 100 -9.52 36.78 1.73
C PRO A 100 -8.75 37.40 0.58
N MET A 101 -9.45 38.06 -0.35
CA MET A 101 -8.78 38.80 -1.44
C MET A 101 -7.84 39.89 -0.93
N ASP A 102 -8.13 40.48 0.23
CA ASP A 102 -7.23 41.41 0.93
C ASP A 102 -5.89 40.81 1.32
N VAL A 103 -5.81 39.48 1.43
CA VAL A 103 -4.59 38.71 1.72
C VAL A 103 -3.99 38.19 0.41
N ILE A 104 -4.83 37.63 -0.48
CA ILE A 104 -4.42 37.12 -1.79
C ILE A 104 -3.73 38.19 -2.65
N ASN A 105 -4.26 39.41 -2.64
CA ASN A 105 -3.79 40.50 -3.49
C ASN A 105 -2.74 41.42 -2.84
N TYR A 106 -2.51 41.29 -1.53
CA TYR A 106 -1.62 42.17 -0.77
C TYR A 106 -0.15 42.13 -1.21
N PRO A 107 0.50 40.96 -1.34
CA PRO A 107 1.92 40.91 -1.66
C PRO A 107 2.12 41.39 -3.12
N ARG A 108 3.25 42.03 -3.41
CA ARG A 108 3.45 42.67 -4.73
C ARG A 108 3.37 41.66 -5.88
N LEU A 109 3.83 40.43 -5.65
CA LEU A 109 3.81 39.34 -6.64
C LEU A 109 2.54 38.49 -6.55
N LYS A 110 1.55 38.87 -5.73
CA LYS A 110 0.27 38.16 -5.54
C LYS A 110 0.44 36.78 -4.90
N SER A 111 -0.48 35.85 -5.18
CA SER A 111 -0.53 34.53 -4.57
C SER A 111 -0.57 33.45 -5.63
N ILE A 112 0.15 32.35 -5.39
CA ILE A 112 0.04 31.13 -6.19
C ILE A 112 -0.50 29.98 -5.34
N CYS A 113 -1.30 29.13 -5.95
CA CYS A 113 -1.95 27.98 -5.34
C CYS A 113 -1.52 26.69 -6.03
N TYR A 114 -1.37 25.63 -5.25
CA TYR A 114 -1.27 24.27 -5.75
C TYR A 114 -2.66 23.63 -5.81
N HIS A 115 -2.97 22.97 -6.92
CA HIS A 115 -4.21 22.21 -7.09
C HIS A 115 -3.93 20.84 -7.71
N PRO A 116 -4.41 19.73 -7.13
CA PRO A 116 -4.08 18.38 -7.60
C PRO A 116 -5.01 17.87 -8.70
N SER A 117 -5.25 18.71 -9.72
CA SER A 117 -5.85 18.30 -10.99
C SER A 117 -5.32 19.13 -12.16
N LEU A 118 -5.72 18.75 -13.37
CA LEU A 118 -5.47 19.49 -14.60
C LEU A 118 -6.58 20.54 -14.81
N LEU A 119 -6.43 21.71 -14.18
CA LEU A 119 -7.34 22.83 -14.37
C LEU A 119 -7.48 23.18 -15.87
N PRO A 120 -8.70 23.49 -16.36
CA PRO A 120 -9.90 23.85 -15.60
C PRO A 120 -10.76 22.66 -15.11
N ARG A 121 -10.33 21.42 -15.34
CA ARG A 121 -11.08 20.22 -14.92
C ARG A 121 -10.89 19.96 -13.42
N HIS A 122 -11.97 19.56 -12.76
CA HIS A 122 -12.03 19.25 -11.33
C HIS A 122 -11.62 20.41 -10.42
N ARG A 123 -12.23 21.60 -10.61
CA ARG A 123 -12.15 22.69 -9.62
C ARG A 123 -12.80 22.25 -8.30
N GLY A 124 -12.27 22.69 -7.17
CA GLY A 124 -12.77 22.35 -5.83
C GLY A 124 -11.97 21.27 -5.09
N ALA A 125 -12.38 20.98 -3.85
CA ALA A 125 -11.53 20.34 -2.85
C ALA A 125 -11.20 18.84 -3.10
N SER A 126 -12.08 18.07 -3.73
CA SER A 126 -11.93 16.61 -3.89
C SER A 126 -11.43 16.21 -5.28
N SER A 127 -10.57 17.03 -5.89
CA SER A 127 -10.22 16.92 -7.31
C SER A 127 -9.49 15.63 -7.69
N ILE A 128 -8.68 15.05 -6.80
CA ILE A 128 -8.06 13.73 -7.00
C ILE A 128 -9.13 12.65 -7.07
N ASN A 129 -10.09 12.66 -6.12
CA ASN A 129 -11.18 11.69 -6.09
C ASN A 129 -11.97 11.74 -7.41
N TRP A 130 -12.36 12.94 -7.84
CA TRP A 130 -13.15 13.11 -9.07
C TRP A 130 -12.40 12.73 -10.33
N THR A 131 -11.08 12.94 -10.39
CA THR A 131 -10.23 12.44 -11.48
C THR A 131 -10.38 10.91 -11.64
N LEU A 132 -10.40 10.17 -10.52
CA LEU A 132 -10.54 8.72 -10.54
C LEU A 132 -12.00 8.27 -10.75
N ILE A 133 -12.97 8.93 -10.11
CA ILE A 133 -14.41 8.64 -10.24
C ILE A 133 -14.88 8.84 -11.70
N CYS A 134 -14.40 9.89 -12.37
CA CYS A 134 -14.74 10.20 -13.75
C CYS A 134 -13.96 9.38 -14.79
N ASP A 135 -13.10 8.45 -14.35
CA ASP A 135 -12.27 7.59 -15.19
C ASP A 135 -11.34 8.35 -16.13
N ASP A 136 -10.76 9.45 -15.65
CA ASP A 136 -9.84 10.23 -16.47
C ASP A 136 -8.61 9.39 -16.83
N ALA A 137 -8.21 9.40 -18.10
CA ALA A 137 -7.00 8.71 -18.55
C ALA A 137 -5.71 9.42 -18.07
N LYS A 138 -5.81 10.71 -17.76
CA LYS A 138 -4.71 11.57 -17.35
C LYS A 138 -5.07 12.28 -16.05
N ALA A 139 -4.16 12.26 -15.10
CA ALA A 139 -4.20 13.09 -13.91
C ALA A 139 -3.06 14.10 -13.95
N GLY A 140 -3.05 15.00 -12.99
CA GLY A 140 -1.97 15.94 -12.87
C GLY A 140 -2.18 16.95 -11.77
N LEU A 141 -1.33 17.97 -11.79
CA LEU A 141 -1.37 19.08 -10.85
C LEU A 141 -1.20 20.39 -11.60
N THR A 142 -1.73 21.45 -11.01
CA THR A 142 -1.64 22.81 -11.54
C THR A 142 -1.11 23.74 -10.46
N ILE A 143 -0.13 24.57 -10.80
CA ILE A 143 0.15 25.80 -10.05
C ILE A 143 -0.50 26.95 -10.79
N PHE A 144 -1.32 27.73 -10.11
CA PHE A 144 -2.07 28.83 -10.71
C PHE A 144 -2.04 30.08 -9.82
N TRP A 145 -2.31 31.23 -10.41
CA TRP A 145 -2.44 32.50 -9.73
C TRP A 145 -3.83 32.62 -9.12
N ALA A 146 -3.93 32.84 -7.81
CA ALA A 146 -5.22 32.99 -7.17
C ALA A 146 -5.95 34.26 -7.62
N ASP A 147 -7.25 34.14 -7.86
CA ASP A 147 -8.20 35.21 -8.17
C ASP A 147 -9.41 35.15 -7.22
N ASP A 148 -10.49 35.86 -7.54
CA ASP A 148 -11.70 35.91 -6.72
C ASP A 148 -12.70 34.77 -6.97
N GLY A 149 -12.40 33.89 -7.94
CA GLY A 149 -13.15 32.66 -8.19
C GLY A 149 -12.54 31.45 -7.47
N LEU A 150 -13.22 30.31 -7.60
CA LEU A 150 -12.79 29.04 -7.00
C LEU A 150 -11.98 28.23 -8.02
N ASP A 151 -10.66 28.25 -7.87
CA ASP A 151 -9.71 27.57 -8.76
C ASP A 151 -9.82 28.01 -10.24
N THR A 152 -10.19 29.28 -10.49
CA THR A 152 -10.39 29.85 -11.83
C THR A 152 -9.19 30.61 -12.38
N GLY A 153 -8.27 31.00 -11.49
CA GLY A 153 -7.23 31.94 -11.87
C GLY A 153 -6.18 31.40 -12.86
N PRO A 154 -5.39 32.29 -13.47
CA PRO A 154 -4.50 31.93 -14.58
C PRO A 154 -3.47 30.86 -14.20
N ILE A 155 -3.24 29.90 -15.11
CA ILE A 155 -2.27 28.82 -14.96
C ILE A 155 -0.85 29.36 -15.08
N LEU A 156 0.01 28.93 -14.16
CA LEU A 156 1.45 29.17 -14.16
C LEU A 156 2.20 27.94 -14.70
N LEU A 157 1.90 26.75 -14.21
CA LEU A 157 2.45 25.50 -14.74
C LEU A 157 1.51 24.33 -14.47
N GLN A 158 1.62 23.28 -15.30
CA GLN A 158 0.96 22.01 -15.11
C GLN A 158 1.93 20.84 -15.30
N GLU A 159 1.70 19.76 -14.55
CA GLU A 159 2.40 18.49 -14.71
C GLU A 159 1.37 17.37 -14.86
N VAL A 160 1.65 16.40 -15.75
CA VAL A 160 0.68 15.38 -16.20
C VAL A 160 1.25 13.98 -15.96
N CYS A 161 0.40 13.04 -15.55
CA CYS A 161 0.71 11.61 -15.54
C CYS A 161 -0.44 10.76 -16.10
N ASP A 162 -0.14 9.52 -16.45
CA ASP A 162 -1.14 8.50 -16.74
C ASP A 162 -1.83 8.03 -15.45
N VAL A 163 -3.14 7.83 -15.52
CA VAL A 163 -3.92 7.13 -14.50
C VAL A 163 -3.87 5.64 -14.83
N LEU A 164 -3.39 4.82 -13.89
CA LEU A 164 -3.36 3.37 -14.02
C LEU A 164 -4.71 2.77 -13.63
N GLU A 165 -5.00 1.56 -14.13
CA GLU A 165 -6.29 0.89 -13.98
C GLU A 165 -6.76 0.79 -12.52
N ASN A 166 -5.85 0.53 -11.58
CA ASN A 166 -6.15 0.34 -10.16
C ASN A 166 -5.60 1.47 -9.28
N ASP A 167 -5.40 2.65 -9.85
CA ASP A 167 -5.05 3.81 -9.03
C ASP A 167 -6.15 4.20 -8.09
N THR A 168 -5.73 4.39 -6.85
CA THR A 168 -6.48 4.95 -5.74
C THR A 168 -6.02 6.38 -5.47
N VAL A 169 -6.77 7.14 -4.68
CA VAL A 169 -6.40 8.49 -4.24
C VAL A 169 -5.02 8.47 -3.58
N ASP A 170 -4.76 7.49 -2.71
CA ASP A 170 -3.49 7.37 -1.99
C ASP A 170 -2.31 7.03 -2.92
N THR A 171 -2.49 6.07 -3.83
CA THR A 171 -1.41 5.61 -4.72
C THR A 171 -1.00 6.67 -5.74
N ILE A 172 -1.95 7.35 -6.38
CA ILE A 172 -1.64 8.42 -7.33
C ILE A 172 -1.06 9.65 -6.63
N TYR A 173 -1.52 9.94 -5.40
CA TYR A 173 -0.97 10.99 -4.57
C TYR A 173 0.49 10.73 -4.23
N LYS A 174 0.80 9.55 -3.69
CA LYS A 174 2.16 9.18 -3.27
C LYS A 174 3.14 9.10 -4.44
N ARG A 175 2.75 8.47 -5.56
CA ARG A 175 3.71 8.25 -6.66
C ARG A 175 3.97 9.50 -7.49
N PHE A 176 3.01 10.42 -7.58
CA PHE A 176 3.08 11.54 -8.52
C PHE A 176 2.73 12.89 -7.88
N LEU A 177 1.49 13.08 -7.42
CA LEU A 177 1.01 14.42 -7.04
C LEU A 177 1.83 15.02 -5.89
N TYR A 178 2.24 14.21 -4.92
CA TYR A 178 3.09 14.65 -3.81
C TYR A 178 4.52 15.00 -4.28
N PRO A 179 5.36 14.07 -4.75
CA PRO A 179 6.77 14.38 -5.05
C PRO A 179 6.93 15.38 -6.19
N VAL A 180 6.10 15.28 -7.23
CA VAL A 180 6.13 16.21 -8.37
C VAL A 180 5.52 17.55 -7.97
N GLY A 181 4.48 17.56 -7.13
CA GLY A 181 3.85 18.79 -6.62
C GLY A 181 4.81 19.65 -5.82
N VAL A 182 5.55 19.07 -4.87
CA VAL A 182 6.58 19.79 -4.10
C VAL A 182 7.60 20.45 -5.03
N SER A 183 8.09 19.68 -6.00
CA SER A 183 9.07 20.16 -6.99
C SER A 183 8.49 21.23 -7.92
N ALA A 184 7.21 21.11 -8.28
CA ALA A 184 6.49 22.07 -9.11
C ALA A 184 6.26 23.40 -8.39
N VAL A 185 5.83 23.39 -7.13
CA VAL A 185 5.67 24.63 -6.34
C VAL A 185 7.01 25.38 -6.26
N ALA A 186 8.12 24.69 -5.96
CA ALA A 186 9.43 25.33 -5.89
C ALA A 186 9.84 25.96 -7.23
N ARG A 187 9.71 25.23 -8.35
CA ARG A 187 9.97 25.78 -9.69
C ARG A 187 9.07 26.97 -10.02
N ALA A 188 7.79 26.92 -9.63
CA ALA A 188 6.88 28.04 -9.85
C ALA A 188 7.38 29.31 -9.15
N VAL A 189 7.82 29.19 -7.90
CA VAL A 189 8.40 30.31 -7.15
C VAL A 189 9.68 30.82 -7.83
N ASP A 190 10.57 29.94 -8.30
CA ASP A 190 11.76 30.35 -9.05
C ASP A 190 11.39 31.14 -10.32
N MET A 191 10.37 30.71 -11.05
CA MET A 191 9.87 31.43 -12.23
C MET A 191 9.31 32.80 -11.87
N VAL A 192 8.62 32.91 -10.73
CA VAL A 192 8.11 34.20 -10.23
C VAL A 192 9.28 35.12 -9.84
N ALA A 193 10.29 34.59 -9.15
CA ALA A 193 11.49 35.34 -8.75
C ALA A 193 12.27 35.87 -9.96
N ASN A 194 12.34 35.07 -11.03
CA ASN A 194 13.04 35.42 -12.26
C ASN A 194 12.19 36.27 -13.24
N GLY A 195 10.92 36.55 -12.91
CA GLY A 195 10.01 37.30 -13.78
C GLY A 195 9.60 36.54 -15.05
N THR A 196 9.71 35.21 -15.07
CA THR A 196 9.39 34.33 -16.21
C THR A 196 8.10 33.54 -16.02
N ALA A 197 7.42 33.67 -14.88
CA ALA A 197 6.17 32.97 -14.59
C ALA A 197 5.03 33.41 -15.52
N PRO A 198 4.45 32.50 -16.32
CA PRO A 198 3.34 32.83 -17.21
C PRO A 198 2.04 33.03 -16.42
N ARG A 199 1.05 33.64 -17.08
CA ARG A 199 -0.29 33.91 -16.56
C ARG A 199 -1.32 33.53 -17.62
N GLU A 200 -1.41 32.24 -17.91
CA GLU A 200 -2.28 31.73 -18.97
C GLU A 200 -3.73 31.64 -18.47
N PRO A 201 -4.69 32.42 -18.99
CA PRO A 201 -6.08 32.32 -18.57
C PRO A 201 -6.63 30.91 -18.80
N GLN A 202 -7.38 30.39 -17.83
CA GLN A 202 -8.05 29.11 -18.02
C GLN A 202 -9.13 29.21 -19.11
N THR A 203 -9.28 28.14 -19.89
CA THR A 203 -10.39 28.00 -20.85
C THR A 203 -11.66 27.55 -20.12
N GLU A 204 -12.83 27.96 -20.62
CA GLU A 204 -14.12 27.43 -20.15
C GLU A 204 -14.41 26.03 -20.72
N LYS A 205 -13.74 25.65 -21.81
CA LYS A 205 -13.94 24.34 -22.43
C LYS A 205 -13.37 23.23 -21.54
N GLY A 206 -14.24 22.36 -21.03
CA GLY A 206 -13.86 21.26 -20.15
C GLY A 206 -13.70 21.67 -18.68
N ALA A 207 -14.09 22.90 -18.33
CA ALA A 207 -14.17 23.33 -16.95
C ALA A 207 -15.25 22.53 -16.21
N THR A 208 -14.91 21.96 -15.07
CA THR A 208 -15.87 21.27 -14.18
C THR A 208 -15.67 21.73 -12.76
N TYR A 209 -16.75 21.70 -11.99
CA TYR A 209 -16.74 21.91 -10.55
C TYR A 209 -17.41 20.71 -9.90
N ASP A 210 -16.68 20.06 -9.00
CA ASP A 210 -17.14 18.83 -8.39
C ASP A 210 -17.30 19.01 -6.87
N PRO A 211 -18.35 18.42 -6.26
CA PRO A 211 -18.65 18.66 -4.86
C PRO A 211 -17.61 18.04 -3.94
N MET A 212 -17.38 18.67 -2.79
CA MET A 212 -16.54 18.09 -1.74
C MET A 212 -17.19 16.81 -1.19
N LEU A 213 -16.42 15.73 -1.11
CA LEU A 213 -16.89 14.40 -0.69
C LEU A 213 -16.95 14.24 0.84
N ASN A 214 -17.53 15.23 1.53
CA ASN A 214 -17.59 15.29 3.00
C ASN A 214 -18.96 14.91 3.59
N LYS A 215 -19.95 14.60 2.75
CA LYS A 215 -21.28 14.20 3.19
C LYS A 215 -21.51 12.70 2.97
N PRO A 216 -22.09 11.95 3.93
CA PRO A 216 -22.29 10.51 3.80
C PRO A 216 -23.07 10.09 2.54
N GLU A 217 -24.03 10.89 2.09
CA GLU A 217 -24.80 10.60 0.88
C GLU A 217 -23.96 10.60 -0.41
N LEU A 218 -22.84 11.35 -0.44
CA LEU A 218 -21.90 11.39 -1.57
C LEU A 218 -20.90 10.24 -1.57
N GLN A 219 -20.88 9.45 -0.49
CA GLN A 219 -19.96 8.32 -0.31
C GLN A 219 -20.64 6.99 -0.64
N LYS A 220 -21.97 6.98 -0.77
CA LYS A 220 -22.76 5.78 -1.05
C LYS A 220 -22.58 5.30 -2.47
N ILE A 221 -22.38 4.00 -2.62
CA ILE A 221 -22.34 3.34 -3.93
C ILE A 221 -23.72 3.42 -4.60
N ASP A 222 -23.72 3.85 -5.86
CA ASP A 222 -24.87 3.76 -6.75
C ASP A 222 -24.83 2.44 -7.52
N TRP A 223 -25.68 1.48 -7.14
CA TRP A 223 -25.74 0.15 -7.74
C TRP A 223 -26.34 0.11 -9.15
N THR A 224 -26.84 1.24 -9.67
CA THR A 224 -27.29 1.32 -11.08
C THR A 224 -26.13 1.43 -12.07
N LYS A 225 -24.90 1.56 -11.55
CA LYS A 225 -23.67 1.77 -12.30
C LYS A 225 -23.04 0.48 -12.82
N THR A 226 -22.34 0.60 -13.93
CA THR A 226 -21.55 -0.48 -14.55
C THR A 226 -20.41 -0.92 -13.64
N ALA A 227 -19.84 -2.11 -13.84
CA ALA A 227 -18.70 -2.58 -13.05
C ALA A 227 -17.51 -1.60 -13.12
N ARG A 228 -17.25 -0.98 -14.28
CA ARG A 228 -16.22 0.04 -14.43
C ARG A 228 -16.49 1.28 -13.58
N GLU A 229 -17.71 1.80 -13.60
CA GLU A 229 -18.09 2.96 -12.79
C GLU A 229 -18.05 2.63 -11.29
N LEU A 230 -18.47 1.43 -10.87
CA LEU A 230 -18.34 0.97 -9.48
C LEU A 230 -16.89 0.90 -9.03
N HIS A 231 -16.02 0.29 -9.84
CA HIS A 231 -14.58 0.24 -9.59
C HIS A 231 -13.97 1.64 -9.47
N ASN A 232 -14.31 2.54 -10.40
CA ASN A 232 -13.83 3.92 -10.39
C ASN A 232 -14.31 4.71 -9.16
N PHE A 233 -15.55 4.48 -8.75
CA PHE A 233 -16.08 5.08 -7.53
C PHE A 233 -15.33 4.57 -6.29
N ILE A 234 -15.14 3.25 -6.16
CA ILE A 234 -14.44 2.66 -5.01
C ILE A 234 -12.99 3.14 -4.94
N ARG A 235 -12.21 3.05 -6.03
CA ARG A 235 -10.82 3.53 -6.06
C ARG A 235 -10.70 5.04 -5.88
N GLY A 236 -11.69 5.80 -6.35
CA GLY A 236 -11.79 7.25 -6.16
C GLY A 236 -12.15 7.67 -4.74
N MET A 237 -12.61 6.74 -3.90
CA MET A 237 -12.82 6.94 -2.46
C MET A 237 -11.74 6.29 -1.60
N ASP A 238 -10.77 5.59 -2.21
CA ASP A 238 -9.74 4.83 -1.52
C ASP A 238 -8.46 5.68 -1.33
N SER A 239 -8.02 5.99 -0.11
CA SER A 239 -8.46 5.49 1.20
C SER A 239 -9.44 6.43 1.94
N VAL A 240 -9.62 7.65 1.45
CA VAL A 240 -10.48 8.67 2.07
C VAL A 240 -11.43 9.26 1.01
N PRO A 241 -12.75 9.34 1.29
CA PRO A 241 -13.43 9.01 2.55
C PRO A 241 -13.82 7.53 2.74
N GLY A 242 -13.72 6.70 1.71
CA GLY A 242 -14.23 5.32 1.67
C GLY A 242 -15.61 5.22 1.00
N ALA A 243 -15.76 4.29 0.05
CA ALA A 243 -17.03 4.07 -0.66
C ALA A 243 -17.95 3.20 0.19
N SER A 244 -19.13 3.71 0.56
CA SER A 244 -20.01 3.07 1.52
C SER A 244 -21.13 2.24 0.88
N CYS A 245 -21.45 1.11 1.50
CA CYS A 245 -22.66 0.35 1.24
C CYS A 245 -23.20 -0.29 2.52
N LEU A 246 -24.40 -0.87 2.44
CA LEU A 246 -25.00 -1.65 3.51
C LEU A 246 -24.90 -3.13 3.15
N LEU A 247 -24.15 -3.90 3.93
CA LEU A 247 -23.99 -5.34 3.74
C LEU A 247 -24.29 -6.11 5.02
N LYS A 248 -24.80 -7.33 4.86
CA LYS A 248 -25.11 -8.22 5.97
C LYS A 248 -23.89 -9.09 6.25
N VAL A 249 -23.10 -8.73 7.27
CA VAL A 249 -21.88 -9.49 7.61
C VAL A 249 -22.29 -10.93 7.96
N PRO A 250 -21.62 -11.97 7.42
CA PRO A 250 -21.97 -13.34 7.73
C PRO A 250 -21.96 -13.60 9.24
N GLY A 251 -23.04 -14.18 9.75
CA GLY A 251 -23.26 -14.38 11.19
C GLY A 251 -24.01 -13.24 11.89
N THR A 252 -24.46 -12.21 11.17
CA THR A 252 -25.34 -11.15 11.69
C THR A 252 -26.65 -11.10 10.91
N ASP A 253 -27.73 -10.70 11.60
CA ASP A 253 -29.06 -10.59 10.99
C ASP A 253 -29.37 -9.20 10.41
N GLU A 254 -28.57 -8.19 10.75
CA GLU A 254 -28.78 -6.79 10.37
C GLU A 254 -27.78 -6.32 9.31
N PHE A 255 -28.24 -5.39 8.46
CA PHE A 255 -27.36 -4.67 7.54
C PHE A 255 -26.48 -3.67 8.29
N GLN A 256 -25.19 -3.71 8.01
CA GLN A 256 -24.20 -2.82 8.62
C GLN A 256 -23.53 -1.97 7.54
N GLU A 257 -23.16 -0.74 7.90
CA GLU A 257 -22.39 0.12 7.02
C GLU A 257 -20.98 -0.44 6.86
N ALA A 258 -20.58 -0.58 5.59
CA ALA A 258 -19.30 -1.09 5.18
C ALA A 258 -18.66 -0.12 4.18
N LEU A 259 -17.38 0.19 4.39
CA LEU A 259 -16.58 0.95 3.43
C LEU A 259 -15.69 0.00 2.64
N LEU A 260 -15.64 0.16 1.32
CA LEU A 260 -14.96 -0.75 0.40
C LEU A 260 -13.63 -0.14 -0.08
N PHE A 261 -12.59 -0.97 -0.18
CA PHE A 261 -11.23 -0.56 -0.57
C PHE A 261 -10.53 -1.62 -1.43
N GLY A 262 -9.53 -1.20 -2.21
CA GLY A 262 -8.72 -2.07 -3.06
C GLY A 262 -9.53 -2.73 -4.16
N SER A 263 -10.34 -1.95 -4.89
CA SER A 263 -11.11 -2.46 -6.02
C SER A 263 -10.23 -2.81 -7.22
N SER A 264 -10.67 -3.81 -7.98
CA SER A 264 -10.09 -4.18 -9.27
C SER A 264 -11.16 -4.79 -10.17
N LEU A 265 -11.07 -4.56 -11.47
CA LEU A 265 -11.98 -5.20 -12.43
C LEU A 265 -11.72 -6.71 -12.49
N TRP A 266 -12.80 -7.49 -12.41
CA TRP A 266 -12.73 -8.95 -12.46
C TRP A 266 -13.19 -9.45 -13.83
N ARG A 267 -12.23 -9.95 -14.62
CA ARG A 267 -12.43 -10.40 -16.01
C ARG A 267 -12.56 -11.93 -16.15
N SER A 268 -12.50 -12.65 -15.04
CA SER A 268 -12.59 -14.11 -14.99
C SER A 268 -14.04 -14.55 -14.72
N SER A 269 -14.30 -15.85 -14.84
CA SER A 269 -15.56 -16.43 -14.34
C SER A 269 -15.76 -16.12 -12.86
N ILE A 270 -17.02 -16.04 -12.44
CA ILE A 270 -17.38 -15.87 -11.03
C ILE A 270 -16.71 -17.00 -10.21
N PRO A 271 -15.93 -16.67 -9.17
CA PRO A 271 -15.30 -17.65 -8.30
C PRO A 271 -16.34 -18.38 -7.44
N ILE A 272 -16.03 -19.61 -7.04
CA ILE A 272 -16.80 -20.32 -6.03
C ILE A 272 -16.54 -19.63 -4.69
N GLY A 273 -17.60 -19.28 -3.98
CA GLY A 273 -17.50 -18.51 -2.75
C GLY A 273 -18.81 -18.48 -1.97
N LYS A 274 -18.80 -17.75 -0.86
CA LYS A 274 -19.95 -17.59 0.01
C LYS A 274 -20.72 -16.33 -0.37
N GLU A 275 -22.03 -16.48 -0.57
CA GLU A 275 -22.89 -15.31 -0.85
C GLU A 275 -23.01 -14.41 0.38
N VAL A 276 -23.00 -13.09 0.13
CA VAL A 276 -23.24 -12.06 1.13
C VAL A 276 -24.31 -11.10 0.62
N GLU A 277 -25.34 -10.87 1.42
CA GLU A 277 -26.43 -9.96 1.06
C GLU A 277 -25.93 -8.51 1.11
N ILE A 278 -26.21 -7.76 0.04
CA ILE A 278 -25.89 -6.34 -0.07
C ILE A 278 -27.17 -5.59 -0.42
N GLN A 279 -27.48 -4.54 0.33
CA GLN A 279 -28.74 -3.83 0.17
C GLN A 279 -28.78 -3.08 -1.17
N GLY A 280 -29.86 -3.29 -1.93
CA GLY A 280 -30.14 -2.57 -3.17
C GLY A 280 -29.45 -3.13 -4.42
N THR A 281 -28.80 -4.29 -4.34
CA THR A 281 -28.16 -4.95 -5.48
C THR A 281 -28.19 -6.48 -5.35
N LYS A 282 -27.60 -7.19 -6.31
CA LYS A 282 -27.37 -8.64 -6.23
C LYS A 282 -26.41 -8.96 -5.09
N SER A 283 -26.56 -10.15 -4.49
CA SER A 283 -25.62 -10.65 -3.49
C SER A 283 -24.19 -10.61 -4.01
N GLY A 284 -23.26 -10.21 -3.15
CA GLY A 284 -21.83 -10.33 -3.42
C GLY A 284 -21.34 -11.76 -3.14
N ILE A 285 -20.12 -12.07 -3.57
CA ILE A 285 -19.51 -13.39 -3.35
C ILE A 285 -18.14 -13.21 -2.68
N ILE A 286 -18.03 -13.70 -1.45
CA ILE A 286 -16.77 -13.77 -0.70
C ILE A 286 -15.97 -14.96 -1.22
N HIS A 287 -14.72 -14.73 -1.60
CA HIS A 287 -13.79 -15.75 -2.13
C HIS A 287 -12.36 -15.47 -1.70
N GLU A 288 -11.42 -16.36 -2.05
CA GLU A 288 -10.01 -16.29 -1.63
C GLU A 288 -9.31 -14.96 -1.95
N ALA A 289 -9.72 -14.26 -3.02
CA ALA A 289 -9.11 -12.99 -3.43
C ALA A 289 -9.90 -11.74 -3.02
N GLY A 290 -11.03 -11.89 -2.30
CA GLY A 290 -11.79 -10.75 -1.76
C GLY A 290 -13.32 -10.92 -1.83
N LEU A 291 -14.01 -9.84 -2.19
CA LEU A 291 -15.46 -9.78 -2.36
C LEU A 291 -15.80 -9.36 -3.79
N ILE A 292 -16.49 -10.23 -4.53
CA ILE A 292 -17.04 -9.91 -5.85
C ILE A 292 -18.34 -9.12 -5.71
N LEU A 293 -18.41 -8.00 -6.41
CA LEU A 293 -19.60 -7.19 -6.65
C LEU A 293 -20.00 -7.28 -8.12
N THR A 294 -21.30 -7.15 -8.41
CA THR A 294 -21.83 -7.18 -9.78
C THR A 294 -22.29 -5.79 -10.20
N GLY A 295 -21.81 -5.32 -11.34
CA GLY A 295 -22.27 -4.10 -11.99
C GLY A 295 -23.63 -4.27 -12.69
N SER A 296 -24.26 -3.16 -13.07
CA SER A 296 -25.54 -3.18 -13.79
C SER A 296 -25.44 -3.77 -15.21
N ASP A 297 -24.23 -3.79 -15.78
CA ASP A 297 -23.85 -4.45 -17.03
C ASP A 297 -23.63 -5.96 -16.89
N GLY A 298 -23.69 -6.51 -15.67
CA GLY A 298 -23.46 -7.93 -15.39
C GLY A 298 -21.98 -8.31 -15.25
N GLU A 299 -21.07 -7.35 -15.43
CA GLU A 299 -19.63 -7.50 -15.21
C GLU A 299 -19.29 -7.37 -13.71
N TYR A 300 -18.03 -7.66 -13.35
CA TYR A 300 -17.64 -7.88 -11.96
C TYR A 300 -16.52 -6.96 -11.47
N VAL A 301 -16.59 -6.60 -10.18
CA VAL A 301 -15.53 -5.88 -9.46
C VAL A 301 -15.13 -6.69 -8.24
N ASN A 302 -13.84 -6.92 -8.06
CA ASN A 302 -13.30 -7.51 -6.83
C ASN A 302 -12.86 -6.41 -5.86
N VAL A 303 -13.29 -6.51 -4.61
CA VAL A 303 -12.88 -5.63 -3.50
C VAL A 303 -12.02 -6.44 -2.54
N LYS A 304 -10.80 -5.98 -2.27
CA LYS A 304 -9.86 -6.70 -1.38
C LYS A 304 -10.12 -6.46 0.09
N LYS A 305 -10.60 -5.28 0.47
CA LYS A 305 -10.69 -4.84 1.87
C LYS A 305 -12.04 -4.19 2.16
N VAL A 306 -12.57 -4.45 3.34
CA VAL A 306 -13.83 -3.90 3.83
C VAL A 306 -13.65 -3.37 5.24
N LYS A 307 -14.10 -2.15 5.53
CA LYS A 307 -14.15 -1.60 6.88
C LYS A 307 -15.58 -1.66 7.40
N VAL A 308 -15.82 -2.42 8.47
CA VAL A 308 -17.12 -2.54 9.13
C VAL A 308 -16.95 -2.22 10.62
N ASN A 309 -17.86 -1.43 11.20
CA ASN A 309 -17.81 -1.00 12.61
C ASN A 309 -16.45 -0.38 12.99
N GLY A 310 -15.86 0.41 12.09
CA GLY A 310 -14.58 1.06 12.31
C GLY A 310 -13.35 0.17 12.12
N LYS A 311 -13.50 -1.15 11.93
CA LYS A 311 -12.37 -2.09 11.75
C LYS A 311 -12.19 -2.50 10.30
N MET A 312 -10.98 -2.37 9.78
CA MET A 312 -10.61 -2.85 8.46
C MET A 312 -10.44 -4.37 8.49
N LYS A 313 -10.94 -5.07 7.47
CA LYS A 313 -10.83 -6.53 7.31
C LYS A 313 -10.49 -6.86 5.87
N ASN A 314 -9.83 -8.01 5.67
CA ASN A 314 -9.71 -8.61 4.36
C ASN A 314 -11.10 -9.09 3.96
N ALA A 315 -11.54 -8.73 2.76
CA ALA A 315 -12.84 -9.12 2.26
C ALA A 315 -12.99 -10.65 2.14
N ALA A 316 -11.91 -11.37 1.89
CA ALA A 316 -11.86 -12.83 1.78
C ALA A 316 -12.15 -13.54 3.11
N THR A 317 -11.93 -12.87 4.25
CA THR A 317 -12.16 -13.43 5.60
C THR A 317 -13.35 -12.80 6.30
N LEU A 318 -14.20 -12.06 5.56
CA LEU A 318 -15.36 -11.37 6.11
C LEU A 318 -16.35 -12.32 6.78
N ASP A 319 -16.36 -13.59 6.37
CA ASP A 319 -17.23 -14.63 6.89
C ASP A 319 -16.62 -15.45 8.04
N GLN A 320 -15.35 -15.22 8.36
CA GLN A 320 -14.67 -15.85 9.47
C GLN A 320 -14.94 -15.07 10.76
N ILE A 321 -15.38 -15.78 11.80
CA ILE A 321 -15.46 -15.22 13.15
C ILE A 321 -14.04 -14.93 13.59
N SER A 322 -13.70 -13.65 13.81
CA SER A 322 -12.41 -13.24 14.34
C SER A 322 -12.21 -13.88 15.72
N LYS A 323 -11.48 -15.00 15.78
CA LYS A 323 -10.94 -15.50 17.04
C LYS A 323 -9.83 -14.54 17.45
N GLN A 324 -10.00 -13.87 18.59
CA GLN A 324 -8.92 -13.15 19.24
C GLN A 324 -7.86 -14.19 19.62
N VAL A 325 -6.80 -14.29 18.83
CA VAL A 325 -5.67 -15.14 19.15
C VAL A 325 -4.82 -14.38 20.18
N THR A 326 -4.95 -14.77 21.44
CA THR A 326 -4.04 -14.28 22.49
C THR A 326 -2.76 -15.10 22.40
N ILE A 327 -1.66 -14.48 21.95
CA ILE A 327 -0.32 -15.08 22.04
C ILE A 327 0.41 -14.54 23.26
N GLU A 328 1.18 -15.40 23.93
CA GLU A 328 2.15 -14.95 24.91
C GLU A 328 3.42 -14.46 24.20
N TYR A 329 3.84 -13.24 24.54
CA TYR A 329 5.08 -12.65 24.03
C TYR A 329 6.29 -13.14 24.83
N THR A 330 7.38 -13.46 24.13
CA THR A 330 8.66 -13.75 24.78
C THR A 330 9.22 -12.50 25.47
N PRO A 331 10.15 -12.62 26.45
CA PRO A 331 10.79 -11.47 27.08
C PRO A 331 11.43 -10.51 26.06
N GLU A 332 12.05 -11.04 25.01
CA GLU A 332 12.69 -10.27 23.94
C GLU A 332 11.66 -9.50 23.11
N GLU A 333 10.54 -10.15 22.76
CA GLU A 333 9.45 -9.50 22.03
C GLU A 333 8.81 -8.37 22.83
N LYS A 334 8.66 -8.53 24.16
CA LYS A 334 8.12 -7.46 25.01
C LYS A 334 8.96 -6.19 24.95
N VAL A 335 10.29 -6.32 24.95
CA VAL A 335 11.21 -5.17 24.81
C VAL A 335 11.07 -4.50 23.44
N LEU A 336 10.94 -5.28 22.37
CA LEU A 336 10.72 -4.73 21.03
C LEU A 336 9.35 -4.03 20.92
N LEU A 337 8.31 -4.57 21.56
CA LEU A 337 6.98 -3.96 21.60
C LEU A 337 6.95 -2.65 22.39
N GLU A 338 7.75 -2.51 23.45
CA GLU A 338 7.96 -1.22 24.13
C GLU A 338 8.58 -0.20 23.17
N SER A 339 9.56 -0.60 22.35
CA SER A 339 10.13 0.28 21.32
C SER A 339 9.09 0.70 20.26
N VAL A 340 8.13 -0.19 19.91
CA VAL A 340 7.02 0.17 19.01
C VAL A 340 6.06 1.15 19.67
N ARG A 341 5.85 1.05 20.98
CA ARG A 341 5.06 2.04 21.75
C ARG A 341 5.72 3.41 21.70
N ASP A 342 7.03 3.48 21.91
CA ASP A 342 7.80 4.73 21.81
C ASP A 342 7.69 5.35 20.41
N ILE A 343 7.72 4.54 19.35
CA ILE A 343 7.50 5.00 17.97
C ILE A 343 6.09 5.59 17.81
N TRP A 344 5.05 4.90 18.31
CA TRP A 344 3.68 5.42 18.28
C TRP A 344 3.54 6.72 19.06
N GLU A 345 4.13 6.82 20.26
CA GLU A 345 4.16 8.04 21.07
C GLU A 345 4.86 9.18 20.32
N ALA A 346 6.00 8.91 19.68
CA ALA A 346 6.75 9.90 18.91
C ALA A 346 6.04 10.37 17.64
N ILE A 347 5.19 9.53 17.04
CA ILE A 347 4.39 9.88 15.86
C ILE A 347 3.12 10.64 16.26
N LEU A 348 2.40 10.14 17.27
CA LEU A 348 1.08 10.64 17.65
C LEU A 348 1.14 11.78 18.67
N SER A 349 2.25 11.92 19.39
CA SER A 349 2.44 12.91 20.48
C SER A 349 1.36 12.79 21.58
N VAL A 350 0.95 11.56 21.87
CA VAL A 350 0.01 11.19 22.94
C VAL A 350 0.51 9.94 23.65
N ASP A 351 0.11 9.75 24.90
CA ASP A 351 0.39 8.52 25.66
C ASP A 351 -0.33 7.33 24.98
N ILE A 352 0.37 6.21 24.78
CA ILE A 352 -0.16 5.06 24.05
C ILE A 352 -0.56 3.95 25.01
N GLU A 353 -1.84 3.59 25.00
CA GLU A 353 -2.41 2.43 25.68
C GLU A 353 -2.69 1.29 24.69
N ASP A 354 -2.97 0.08 25.18
CA ASP A 354 -3.15 -1.12 24.33
C ASP A 354 -4.36 -1.04 23.39
N ASP A 355 -5.36 -0.24 23.72
CA ASP A 355 -6.57 0.01 22.93
C ASP A 355 -6.49 1.29 22.09
N THR A 356 -5.34 1.98 22.09
CA THR A 356 -5.16 3.20 21.31
C THR A 356 -5.26 2.91 19.81
N ASP A 357 -6.14 3.63 19.11
CA ASP A 357 -6.31 3.53 17.65
C ASP A 357 -5.49 4.62 16.95
N PHE A 358 -4.58 4.20 16.07
CA PHE A 358 -3.64 5.05 15.35
C PHE A 358 -4.32 6.17 14.57
N PHE A 359 -5.43 5.86 13.89
CA PHE A 359 -6.15 6.80 13.04
C PHE A 359 -7.14 7.65 13.84
N ALA A 360 -7.73 7.11 14.91
CA ALA A 360 -8.57 7.89 15.83
C ALA A 360 -7.78 8.99 16.54
N CYS A 361 -6.49 8.77 16.78
CA CYS A 361 -5.53 9.77 17.25
C CYS A 361 -5.08 10.76 16.16
N GLY A 362 -5.66 10.67 14.95
CA GLY A 362 -5.51 11.63 13.86
C GLY A 362 -4.42 11.32 12.86
N ALA A 363 -3.80 10.12 12.89
CA ALA A 363 -2.74 9.75 11.95
C ALA A 363 -3.21 9.77 10.49
N GLY A 364 -2.31 10.19 9.60
CA GLY A 364 -2.53 10.19 8.15
C GLY A 364 -1.54 9.27 7.41
N SER A 365 -1.65 9.22 6.08
CA SER A 365 -0.84 8.33 5.25
C SER A 365 0.67 8.48 5.42
N MET A 366 1.18 9.68 5.74
CA MET A 366 2.62 9.90 5.97
C MET A 366 3.08 9.34 7.31
N ASP A 367 2.22 9.38 8.33
CA ASP A 367 2.50 8.78 9.64
C ASP A 367 2.55 7.25 9.53
N VAL A 368 1.69 6.67 8.68
CA VAL A 368 1.73 5.23 8.35
C VAL A 368 3.07 4.86 7.73
N VAL A 369 3.56 5.64 6.75
CA VAL A 369 4.85 5.38 6.10
C VAL A 369 5.98 5.47 7.13
N ARG A 370 5.99 6.50 7.98
CA ARG A 370 6.97 6.67 9.04
C ARG A 370 6.96 5.50 10.03
N LEU A 371 5.76 5.12 10.51
CA LEU A 371 5.57 3.99 11.41
C LEU A 371 6.12 2.70 10.77
N VAL A 372 5.76 2.44 9.52
CA VAL A 372 6.19 1.23 8.81
C VAL A 372 7.72 1.15 8.74
N GLU A 373 8.38 2.23 8.34
CA GLU A 373 9.85 2.23 8.20
C GLU A 373 10.58 2.15 9.56
N GLU A 374 10.12 2.89 10.58
CA GLU A 374 10.74 2.81 11.92
C GLU A 374 10.54 1.42 12.56
N VAL A 375 9.37 0.80 12.39
CA VAL A 375 9.09 -0.55 12.91
C VAL A 375 9.88 -1.63 12.15
N LYS A 376 10.01 -1.52 10.83
CA LYS A 376 10.90 -2.41 10.05
C LYS A 376 12.33 -2.38 10.60
N ASP A 377 12.80 -1.21 11.01
CA ASP A 377 14.14 -1.09 11.56
C ASP A 377 14.30 -1.75 12.93
N VAL A 378 13.27 -1.72 13.77
CA VAL A 378 13.26 -2.38 15.10
C VAL A 378 13.10 -3.90 14.97
N PHE A 379 12.06 -4.35 14.25
CA PHE A 379 11.66 -5.76 14.19
C PHE A 379 12.35 -6.55 13.08
N LYS A 380 13.00 -5.90 12.11
CA LYS A 380 13.60 -6.52 10.92
C LYS A 380 12.61 -7.41 10.15
N VAL A 381 11.34 -7.02 10.15
CA VAL A 381 10.24 -7.69 9.44
C VAL A 381 9.86 -6.95 8.17
N GLU A 382 9.25 -7.65 7.22
CA GLU A 382 8.56 -6.99 6.12
C GLU A 382 7.19 -6.49 6.60
N LEU A 383 6.97 -5.17 6.46
CA LEU A 383 5.75 -4.49 6.84
C LEU A 383 5.32 -3.56 5.71
N GLU A 384 4.04 -3.57 5.40
CA GLU A 384 3.43 -2.70 4.38
C GLU A 384 2.48 -1.72 5.05
N ASN A 385 2.13 -0.63 4.34
CA ASN A 385 1.15 0.33 4.82
C ASN A 385 -0.18 -0.35 5.19
N ASP A 386 -0.55 -1.39 4.44
CA ASP A 386 -1.78 -2.16 4.64
C ASP A 386 -1.83 -2.83 6.02
N ASP A 387 -0.69 -3.21 6.60
CA ASP A 387 -0.64 -3.85 7.92
C ASP A 387 -1.10 -2.92 9.04
N VAL A 388 -0.79 -1.62 8.93
CA VAL A 388 -1.24 -0.60 9.88
C VAL A 388 -2.75 -0.36 9.75
N PHE A 389 -3.27 -0.34 8.52
CA PHE A 389 -4.70 -0.17 8.29
C PHE A 389 -5.52 -1.37 8.79
N MET A 390 -4.98 -2.58 8.65
CA MET A 390 -5.60 -3.83 9.06
C MET A 390 -5.59 -4.07 10.57
N ALA A 391 -4.61 -3.49 11.26
CA ALA A 391 -4.46 -3.56 12.70
C ALA A 391 -4.23 -2.14 13.27
N PRO A 392 -5.26 -1.27 13.26
CA PRO A 392 -5.10 0.14 13.62
C PRO A 392 -5.02 0.36 15.14
N VAL A 393 -5.38 -0.64 15.95
CA VAL A 393 -5.29 -0.59 17.42
C VAL A 393 -3.93 -1.12 17.85
N PHE A 394 -3.28 -0.47 18.81
CA PHE A 394 -1.92 -0.78 19.23
C PHE A 394 -1.69 -2.26 19.55
N SER A 395 -2.55 -2.86 20.37
CA SER A 395 -2.47 -4.30 20.71
C SER A 395 -2.63 -5.22 19.51
N GLU A 396 -3.54 -4.89 18.58
CA GLU A 396 -3.75 -5.64 17.33
C GLU A 396 -2.53 -5.49 16.40
N PHE A 397 -1.93 -4.30 16.34
CA PHE A 397 -0.74 -4.01 15.55
C PHE A 397 0.47 -4.79 16.05
N CYS A 398 0.70 -4.75 17.37
CA CYS A 398 1.74 -5.51 18.05
C CYS A 398 1.59 -7.01 17.80
N LEU A 399 0.36 -7.53 17.92
CA LEU A 399 0.04 -8.92 17.59
C LEU A 399 0.44 -9.25 16.15
N ASN A 400 0.05 -8.43 15.19
CA ASN A 400 0.36 -8.63 13.76
C ASN A 400 1.87 -8.60 13.48
N ILE A 401 2.61 -7.64 14.03
CA ILE A 401 4.07 -7.55 13.85
C ILE A 401 4.77 -8.76 14.45
N VAL A 402 4.39 -9.18 15.66
CA VAL A 402 4.99 -10.37 16.29
C VAL A 402 4.68 -11.62 15.48
N GLN A 403 3.44 -11.76 14.99
CA GLN A 403 3.07 -12.86 14.09
C GLN A 403 3.95 -12.87 12.83
N LYS A 404 4.13 -11.71 12.18
CA LYS A 404 5.03 -11.58 11.02
C LYS A 404 6.49 -11.88 11.35
N SER A 405 6.98 -11.40 12.49
CA SER A 405 8.34 -11.65 12.99
C SER A 405 8.63 -13.12 13.23
N ARG A 406 7.65 -13.85 13.77
CA ARG A 406 7.69 -15.32 13.91
C ARG A 406 7.57 -16.07 12.58
N GLY A 407 7.48 -15.36 11.44
CA GLY A 407 7.39 -15.93 10.09
C GLY A 407 5.98 -16.00 9.51
N GLY A 408 5.01 -15.29 10.10
CA GLY A 408 3.60 -15.32 9.73
C GLY A 408 3.23 -14.47 8.51
N THR A 409 3.54 -14.94 7.31
CA THR A 409 2.44 -15.13 6.35
C THR A 409 1.65 -16.29 6.90
N ALA A 410 0.34 -16.11 7.14
CA ALA A 410 -0.60 -17.13 7.64
C ALA A 410 0.02 -18.52 7.52
N GLN A 411 0.57 -19.03 8.62
CA GLN A 411 1.01 -20.41 8.64
C GLN A 411 -0.29 -21.16 8.43
N ALA A 412 -0.52 -21.62 7.21
CA ALA A 412 -1.48 -22.68 7.00
C ALA A 412 -1.00 -23.75 7.96
N ASP A 413 -1.76 -23.98 9.04
CA ASP A 413 -1.52 -25.13 9.89
C ASP A 413 -1.68 -26.32 8.97
N VAL A 414 -0.55 -26.81 8.45
CA VAL A 414 -0.56 -27.94 7.54
C VAL A 414 -0.78 -29.15 8.42
N GLU A 415 -2.04 -29.55 8.54
CA GLU A 415 -2.42 -30.74 9.27
C GLU A 415 -1.94 -31.98 8.50
N TYR A 416 -1.25 -32.88 9.21
CA TYR A 416 -0.86 -34.18 8.68
C TYR A 416 -0.86 -35.24 9.76
N ARG A 417 -1.07 -36.47 9.32
CA ARG A 417 -0.89 -37.66 10.14
C ARG A 417 0.60 -37.90 10.32
N ALA A 418 1.08 -37.58 11.52
CA ALA A 418 2.48 -37.70 11.88
C ALA A 418 2.85 -39.13 12.31
N VAL A 419 3.98 -39.60 11.81
CA VAL A 419 4.72 -40.76 12.34
C VAL A 419 5.82 -40.20 13.25
N GLU A 420 5.92 -40.73 14.46
CA GLU A 420 6.93 -40.33 15.45
C GLU A 420 7.82 -41.51 15.80
N LEU A 421 9.13 -41.32 15.71
CA LEU A 421 10.13 -42.35 16.02
C LEU A 421 11.24 -41.76 16.88
N GLU A 422 11.82 -42.59 17.74
CA GLU A 422 13.02 -42.26 18.50
C GLU A 422 14.20 -43.05 17.92
N VAL A 423 15.05 -42.36 17.16
CA VAL A 423 16.15 -42.97 16.42
C VAL A 423 17.33 -42.00 16.39
N ASN A 424 18.57 -42.52 16.37
CA ASN A 424 19.78 -41.68 16.39
C ASN A 424 19.80 -40.68 17.56
N LYS A 425 19.23 -41.05 18.71
CA LYS A 425 19.06 -40.21 19.91
C LYS A 425 18.27 -38.92 19.66
N MET A 426 17.42 -38.89 18.64
CA MET A 426 16.52 -37.79 18.35
C MET A 426 15.10 -38.30 18.12
N LYS A 427 14.12 -37.47 18.49
CA LYS A 427 12.72 -37.70 18.15
C LYS A 427 12.47 -37.09 16.78
N VAL A 428 12.17 -37.91 15.79
CA VAL A 428 11.81 -37.47 14.44
C VAL A 428 10.30 -37.53 14.25
N ARG A 429 9.74 -36.56 13.51
CA ARG A 429 8.31 -36.46 13.24
C ARG A 429 8.08 -36.12 11.77
N PHE A 430 7.39 -37.00 11.02
CA PHE A 430 7.22 -36.84 9.57
C PHE A 430 5.87 -37.35 9.05
N PRO A 431 5.37 -36.85 7.90
CA PRO A 431 4.10 -37.27 7.30
C PRO A 431 4.20 -38.60 6.55
N CYS A 432 3.08 -39.30 6.40
CA CYS A 432 2.96 -40.47 5.50
C CYS A 432 2.01 -40.26 4.31
N GLN A 433 1.45 -39.05 4.19
CA GLN A 433 0.49 -38.62 3.17
C GLN A 433 1.20 -38.05 1.93
N LEU A 434 0.47 -37.92 0.83
CA LEU A 434 0.89 -37.16 -0.35
C LEU A 434 0.85 -35.67 -0.04
N PHE A 435 1.77 -34.86 -0.55
CA PHE A 435 1.71 -33.40 -0.43
C PHE A 435 1.28 -32.79 -1.77
N ILE A 436 0.05 -32.26 -1.85
CA ILE A 436 -0.56 -31.74 -3.08
C ILE A 436 -1.26 -30.41 -2.77
N ASP A 437 -0.96 -29.38 -3.57
CA ASP A 437 -1.58 -28.04 -3.48
C ASP A 437 -1.51 -27.38 -2.08
N GLY A 438 -0.42 -27.63 -1.35
CA GLY A 438 -0.19 -27.06 -0.02
C GLY A 438 -0.75 -27.91 1.14
N GLU A 439 -1.36 -29.07 0.86
CA GLU A 439 -2.00 -29.92 1.87
C GLU A 439 -1.44 -31.35 1.86
N PHE A 440 -1.48 -32.01 3.02
CA PHE A 440 -1.24 -33.45 3.11
C PHE A 440 -2.54 -34.22 2.91
N VAL A 441 -2.58 -35.06 1.88
CA VAL A 441 -3.78 -35.81 1.47
C VAL A 441 -3.51 -37.31 1.36
N ASP A 442 -4.51 -38.12 1.69
CA ASP A 442 -4.46 -39.56 1.42
C ASP A 442 -4.59 -39.83 -0.08
N ALA A 443 -4.04 -40.96 -0.56
CA ALA A 443 -4.22 -41.36 -1.95
C ALA A 443 -5.70 -41.58 -2.25
N GLU A 444 -6.19 -41.13 -3.41
CA GLU A 444 -7.62 -41.20 -3.73
C GLU A 444 -8.17 -42.63 -3.75
N ASN A 445 -7.33 -43.60 -4.11
CA ASN A 445 -7.68 -45.02 -4.12
C ASN A 445 -7.42 -45.72 -2.77
N GLY A 446 -6.93 -44.99 -1.75
CA GLY A 446 -6.58 -45.50 -0.42
C GLY A 446 -5.40 -46.47 -0.40
N LYS A 447 -4.65 -46.62 -1.49
CA LYS A 447 -3.55 -47.58 -1.58
C LYS A 447 -2.34 -47.07 -0.80
N THR A 448 -1.78 -47.92 0.06
CA THR A 448 -0.51 -47.67 0.76
C THR A 448 0.55 -48.70 0.38
N THR A 449 1.80 -48.41 0.70
CA THR A 449 2.92 -49.37 0.65
C THR A 449 3.73 -49.26 1.94
N PRO A 450 4.19 -50.39 2.52
CA PRO A 450 5.05 -50.35 3.69
C PRO A 450 6.43 -49.83 3.31
N THR A 451 7.00 -48.94 4.13
CA THR A 451 8.44 -48.67 4.18
C THR A 451 9.06 -49.42 5.36
N ILE A 452 10.14 -50.14 5.10
CA ILE A 452 10.79 -51.07 6.02
C ILE A 452 12.20 -50.58 6.23
N ASN A 453 12.64 -50.52 7.49
CA ASN A 453 14.00 -50.14 7.84
C ASN A 453 14.97 -51.22 7.34
N PRO A 454 15.90 -50.90 6.40
CA PRO A 454 16.79 -51.91 5.82
C PRO A 454 17.80 -52.51 6.80
N ALA A 455 18.05 -51.85 7.94
CA ALA A 455 19.01 -52.32 8.93
C ALA A 455 18.37 -53.24 10.00
N THR A 456 17.08 -53.05 10.31
CA THR A 456 16.39 -53.81 11.36
C THR A 456 15.30 -54.73 10.83
N GLU A 457 14.92 -54.60 9.55
CA GLU A 457 13.76 -55.28 8.93
C GLU A 457 12.41 -54.94 9.58
N GLU A 458 12.37 -53.92 10.46
CA GLU A 458 11.15 -53.47 11.13
C GLU A 458 10.38 -52.47 10.26
N LEU A 459 9.05 -52.49 10.36
CA LEU A 459 8.17 -51.53 9.69
C LEU A 459 8.41 -50.12 10.26
N ILE A 460 8.71 -49.16 9.39
CA ILE A 460 8.79 -47.74 9.75
C ILE A 460 7.37 -47.17 9.76
N CYS A 461 6.68 -47.22 8.62
CA CYS A 461 5.27 -46.85 8.46
C CYS A 461 4.71 -47.31 7.10
N ASP A 462 3.40 -47.16 6.90
CA ASP A 462 2.76 -47.26 5.60
C ASP A 462 2.66 -45.86 4.95
N VAL A 463 3.21 -45.70 3.74
CA VAL A 463 3.15 -44.46 2.96
C VAL A 463 2.10 -44.52 1.85
N GLN A 464 1.44 -43.40 1.58
CA GLN A 464 0.39 -43.30 0.55
C GLN A 464 0.97 -43.47 -0.86
N CYS A 465 0.32 -44.30 -1.68
CA CYS A 465 0.69 -44.54 -3.08
C CYS A 465 -0.16 -43.69 -4.03
N ALA A 466 0.43 -42.67 -4.64
CA ALA A 466 -0.27 -41.80 -5.59
C ALA A 466 -0.92 -42.61 -6.73
N SER A 467 -2.22 -42.39 -6.93
CA SER A 467 -2.96 -42.88 -8.10
C SER A 467 -2.75 -41.94 -9.30
N LYS A 468 -3.17 -42.38 -10.50
CA LYS A 468 -3.17 -41.51 -11.69
C LYS A 468 -3.89 -40.18 -11.44
N LYS A 469 -5.02 -40.23 -10.72
CA LYS A 469 -5.81 -39.02 -10.43
C LYS A 469 -5.11 -38.09 -9.45
N ASP A 470 -4.36 -38.63 -8.48
CA ASP A 470 -3.58 -37.81 -7.56
C ASP A 470 -2.46 -37.07 -8.31
N VAL A 471 -1.82 -37.75 -9.29
CA VAL A 471 -0.88 -37.10 -10.22
C VAL A 471 -1.57 -36.02 -11.04
N ASP A 472 -2.75 -36.29 -11.59
CA ASP A 472 -3.53 -35.30 -12.36
C ASP A 472 -3.86 -34.06 -11.49
N LYS A 473 -4.23 -34.24 -10.22
CA LYS A 473 -4.44 -33.13 -9.26
C LYS A 473 -3.16 -32.34 -9.00
N ALA A 474 -2.03 -33.01 -8.76
CA ALA A 474 -0.75 -32.35 -8.53
C ALA A 474 -0.30 -31.53 -9.74
N VAL A 475 -0.48 -32.05 -10.96
CA VAL A 475 -0.19 -31.32 -12.20
C VAL A 475 -1.14 -30.14 -12.39
N ALA A 476 -2.43 -30.29 -12.09
CA ALA A 476 -3.39 -29.21 -12.15
C ALA A 476 -3.06 -28.08 -11.16
N ALA A 477 -2.66 -28.43 -9.94
CA ALA A 477 -2.21 -27.48 -8.92
C ALA A 477 -0.96 -26.72 -9.37
N ALA A 478 0.07 -27.42 -9.86
CA ALA A 478 1.28 -26.81 -10.40
C ALA A 478 0.97 -25.87 -11.59
N LYS A 479 0.07 -26.29 -12.48
CA LYS A 479 -0.38 -25.47 -13.61
C LYS A 479 -1.13 -24.22 -13.15
N LYS A 480 -2.04 -24.34 -12.17
CA LYS A 480 -2.74 -23.20 -11.55
C LYS A 480 -1.74 -22.22 -10.94
N ALA A 481 -0.77 -22.72 -10.17
CA ALA A 481 0.27 -21.91 -9.54
C ALA A 481 1.14 -21.16 -10.58
N PHE A 482 1.48 -21.81 -11.70
CA PHE A 482 2.27 -21.20 -12.77
C PHE A 482 1.47 -20.21 -13.62
N GLU A 483 0.27 -20.57 -14.10
CA GLU A 483 -0.48 -19.72 -15.02
C GLU A 483 -1.21 -18.57 -14.32
N ASN A 484 -1.76 -18.84 -13.13
CA ASN A 484 -2.67 -17.92 -12.44
C ASN A 484 -2.17 -17.50 -11.05
N GLY A 485 -1.29 -18.29 -10.44
CA GLY A 485 -0.76 -18.08 -9.10
C GLY A 485 0.30 -16.97 -9.02
N GLU A 486 0.88 -16.83 -7.83
CA GLU A 486 1.86 -15.78 -7.53
C GLU A 486 3.24 -16.11 -8.09
N TRP A 487 3.60 -17.40 -8.22
CA TRP A 487 4.94 -17.85 -8.58
C TRP A 487 5.47 -17.28 -9.91
N SER A 488 4.62 -17.18 -10.94
CA SER A 488 5.02 -16.60 -12.24
C SER A 488 5.04 -15.07 -12.26
N LYS A 489 4.40 -14.44 -11.27
CA LYS A 489 4.25 -12.98 -11.13
C LYS A 489 5.32 -12.36 -10.23
N ILE A 490 5.86 -13.13 -9.28
CA ILE A 490 6.95 -12.66 -8.42
C ILE A 490 8.25 -12.49 -9.19
N SER A 491 9.05 -11.52 -8.77
CA SER A 491 10.30 -11.17 -9.42
C SER A 491 11.32 -12.31 -9.36
N ALA A 492 12.28 -12.30 -10.28
CA ALA A 492 13.42 -13.23 -10.27
C ALA A 492 14.19 -13.20 -8.94
N ARG A 493 14.28 -12.02 -8.30
CA ARG A 493 14.93 -11.83 -7.01
C ARG A 493 14.16 -12.53 -5.89
N GLU A 494 12.85 -12.29 -5.81
CA GLU A 494 12.00 -12.88 -4.76
C GLU A 494 11.96 -14.40 -4.88
N ARG A 495 11.89 -14.96 -6.10
CA ARG A 495 12.03 -16.41 -6.34
C ARG A 495 13.33 -16.96 -5.78
N GLY A 496 14.44 -16.27 -6.05
CA GLY A 496 15.74 -16.66 -5.52
C GLY A 496 15.75 -16.65 -3.99
N GLN A 497 15.18 -15.62 -3.36
CA GLN A 497 15.07 -15.53 -1.90
C GLN A 497 14.27 -16.68 -1.29
N LEU A 498 13.13 -17.06 -1.88
CA LEU A 498 12.34 -18.20 -1.41
C LEU A 498 13.10 -19.53 -1.52
N MET A 499 13.83 -19.74 -2.62
CA MET A 499 14.66 -20.93 -2.80
C MET A 499 15.85 -20.97 -1.81
N TYR A 500 16.47 -19.82 -1.52
CA TYR A 500 17.48 -19.72 -0.47
C TYR A 500 16.90 -20.04 0.91
N LYS A 501 15.71 -19.51 1.23
CA LYS A 501 15.02 -19.81 2.49
C LYS A 501 14.76 -21.30 2.65
N LEU A 502 14.35 -22.01 1.59
CA LEU A 502 14.21 -23.47 1.62
C LEU A 502 15.54 -24.16 1.92
N ALA A 503 16.63 -23.75 1.27
CA ALA A 503 17.95 -24.32 1.53
C ALA A 503 18.43 -24.09 2.97
N ASP A 504 18.14 -22.91 3.53
CA ASP A 504 18.51 -22.58 4.91
C ASP A 504 17.67 -23.37 5.93
N LEU A 505 16.39 -23.59 5.68
CA LEU A 505 15.55 -24.49 6.48
C LEU A 505 16.05 -25.94 6.41
N MET A 506 16.38 -26.43 5.21
CA MET A 506 17.00 -27.76 5.07
C MET A 506 18.33 -27.86 5.81
N GLN A 507 19.12 -26.80 5.82
CA GLN A 507 20.39 -26.74 6.55
C GLN A 507 20.19 -26.71 8.07
N GLN A 508 19.15 -26.03 8.55
CA GLN A 508 18.75 -26.03 9.96
C GLN A 508 18.30 -27.43 10.42
N HIS A 509 17.51 -28.12 9.60
CA HIS A 509 16.97 -29.46 9.88
C HIS A 509 17.83 -30.61 9.32
N LYS A 510 19.09 -30.34 8.99
CA LYS A 510 19.95 -31.26 8.24
C LYS A 510 20.16 -32.61 8.93
N GLU A 511 20.31 -32.61 10.25
CA GLU A 511 20.52 -33.84 11.03
C GLU A 511 19.26 -34.70 11.12
N GLU A 512 18.09 -34.06 11.22
CA GLU A 512 16.79 -34.72 11.21
C GLU A 512 16.52 -35.37 9.84
N LEU A 513 16.69 -34.61 8.76
CA LEU A 513 16.56 -35.11 7.39
C LEU A 513 17.54 -36.26 7.11
N ALA A 514 18.79 -36.15 7.59
CA ALA A 514 19.78 -37.20 7.40
C ALA A 514 19.46 -38.47 8.21
N THR A 515 18.82 -38.32 9.36
CA THR A 515 18.37 -39.46 10.17
C THR A 515 17.22 -40.18 9.48
N ILE A 516 16.22 -39.44 8.96
CA ILE A 516 15.10 -40.01 8.19
C ILE A 516 15.63 -40.71 6.93
N GLU A 517 16.50 -40.06 6.17
CA GLU A 517 17.12 -40.62 4.97
C GLU A 517 17.90 -41.91 5.27
N SER A 518 18.62 -41.96 6.40
CA SER A 518 19.42 -43.11 6.79
C SER A 518 18.55 -44.32 7.15
N ILE A 519 17.44 -44.11 7.89
CA ILE A 519 16.54 -45.21 8.27
C ILE A 519 15.70 -45.72 7.11
N ASP A 520 15.34 -44.88 6.14
CA ASP A 520 14.50 -45.25 5.00
C ASP A 520 15.33 -45.90 3.88
N SER A 521 16.46 -45.29 3.51
CA SER A 521 17.31 -45.80 2.42
C SER A 521 18.32 -46.88 2.85
N GLY A 522 18.61 -46.97 4.15
CA GLY A 522 19.69 -47.80 4.69
C GLY A 522 21.10 -47.21 4.50
N ALA A 523 21.22 -45.96 4.03
CA ALA A 523 22.51 -45.29 3.89
C ALA A 523 23.18 -45.06 5.25
N VAL A 524 24.51 -45.17 5.30
CA VAL A 524 25.28 -44.79 6.50
C VAL A 524 25.01 -43.32 6.84
N TYR A 525 24.69 -43.01 8.10
CA TYR A 525 24.31 -41.65 8.53
C TYR A 525 25.28 -40.55 8.05
N THR A 526 26.59 -40.79 8.09
CA THR A 526 27.58 -39.81 7.63
C THR A 526 27.50 -39.53 6.13
N LEU A 527 27.11 -40.53 5.33
CA LEU A 527 26.85 -40.39 3.90
C LEU A 527 25.55 -39.61 3.66
N ALA A 528 24.47 -39.96 4.37
CA ALA A 528 23.19 -39.25 4.31
C ALA A 528 23.35 -37.77 4.67
N LEU A 529 24.06 -37.48 5.76
CA LEU A 529 24.31 -36.12 6.27
C LEU A 529 25.15 -35.27 5.31
N LYS A 530 26.28 -35.81 4.84
CA LYS A 530 27.24 -35.02 4.03
C LYS A 530 26.88 -34.98 2.56
N THR A 531 26.33 -36.07 2.03
CA THR A 531 26.16 -36.25 0.59
C THR A 531 24.70 -36.11 0.21
N HIS A 532 23.79 -36.95 0.71
CA HIS A 532 22.39 -36.94 0.26
C HIS A 532 21.72 -35.59 0.60
N VAL A 533 21.68 -35.24 1.88
CA VAL A 533 21.09 -33.98 2.35
C VAL A 533 22.03 -32.81 2.07
N GLY A 534 23.32 -32.98 2.34
CA GLY A 534 24.32 -31.93 2.14
C GLY A 534 24.39 -31.42 0.69
N MET A 535 24.47 -32.30 -0.31
CA MET A 535 24.48 -31.87 -1.72
C MET A 535 23.11 -31.38 -2.19
N SER A 536 22.00 -31.87 -1.63
CA SER A 536 20.67 -31.34 -1.93
C SER A 536 20.54 -29.88 -1.52
N ILE A 537 21.05 -29.50 -0.34
CA ILE A 537 21.11 -28.10 0.12
C ILE A 537 21.92 -27.24 -0.86
N GLU A 538 23.12 -27.69 -1.22
CA GLU A 538 23.99 -26.95 -2.16
C GLU A 538 23.37 -26.83 -3.55
N THR A 539 22.63 -27.84 -3.99
CA THR A 539 21.88 -27.82 -5.25
C THR A 539 20.80 -26.75 -5.24
N TRP A 540 20.02 -26.65 -4.15
CA TRP A 540 19.03 -25.58 -3.99
C TRP A 540 19.70 -24.19 -4.02
N ARG A 541 20.81 -24.01 -3.30
CA ARG A 541 21.57 -22.74 -3.29
C ARG A 541 22.10 -22.37 -4.67
N TYR A 542 22.58 -23.35 -5.42
CA TYR A 542 23.05 -23.16 -6.78
C TYR A 542 21.93 -22.66 -7.69
N PHE A 543 20.77 -23.33 -7.70
CA PHE A 543 19.63 -22.92 -8.54
C PHE A 543 18.98 -21.62 -8.08
N ALA A 544 18.93 -21.35 -6.78
CA ALA A 544 18.48 -20.06 -6.23
C ALA A 544 19.32 -18.90 -6.79
N GLY A 545 20.63 -19.10 -6.92
CA GLY A 545 21.54 -18.09 -7.48
C GLY A 545 21.41 -17.90 -8.99
N TRP A 546 20.68 -18.76 -9.71
CA TRP A 546 20.44 -18.65 -11.16
C TRP A 546 19.20 -17.84 -11.50
N THR A 547 18.29 -17.60 -10.55
CA THR A 547 16.98 -16.99 -10.83
C THR A 547 17.11 -15.59 -11.44
N ASP A 548 18.11 -14.81 -11.02
CA ASP A 548 18.39 -13.45 -11.49
C ASP A 548 19.53 -13.36 -12.51
N LYS A 549 20.16 -14.49 -12.86
CA LYS A 549 21.34 -14.58 -13.75
C LYS A 549 21.03 -15.28 -15.07
N ILE A 550 19.77 -15.26 -15.50
CA ILE A 550 19.37 -15.81 -16.80
C ILE A 550 19.84 -14.87 -17.92
N GLN A 551 20.97 -15.23 -18.54
CA GLN A 551 21.58 -14.45 -19.62
C GLN A 551 21.03 -14.82 -21.00
N GLY A 552 20.90 -13.79 -21.86
CA GLY A 552 20.55 -13.92 -23.27
C GLY A 552 21.72 -13.61 -24.21
N CYS A 553 21.52 -13.84 -25.51
CA CYS A 553 22.48 -13.47 -26.56
C CYS A 553 21.85 -12.46 -27.51
N THR A 554 22.64 -11.56 -28.09
CA THR A 554 22.22 -10.73 -29.23
C THR A 554 22.72 -11.34 -30.52
N ILE A 555 21.91 -11.25 -31.58
CA ILE A 555 22.31 -11.67 -32.93
C ILE A 555 22.43 -10.40 -33.78
N PRO A 556 23.62 -10.09 -34.34
CA PRO A 556 23.78 -8.91 -35.17
C PRO A 556 22.96 -9.07 -36.45
N VAL A 557 22.00 -8.18 -36.67
CA VAL A 557 21.15 -8.15 -37.87
C VAL A 557 21.30 -6.82 -38.58
N SER A 558 21.29 -6.85 -39.91
CA SER A 558 21.34 -5.64 -40.73
C SER A 558 20.01 -4.88 -40.59
N HIS A 559 20.07 -3.56 -40.44
CA HIS A 559 18.87 -2.72 -40.36
C HIS A 559 18.13 -2.71 -41.71
N ALA A 560 16.84 -3.06 -41.70
CA ALA A 560 15.98 -2.91 -42.86
C ALA A 560 15.41 -1.49 -42.88
N ARG A 561 16.04 -0.57 -43.63
CA ARG A 561 15.57 0.83 -43.74
C ARG A 561 14.09 0.87 -44.13
N PRO A 562 13.26 1.74 -43.51
CA PRO A 562 13.63 2.79 -42.54
C PRO A 562 13.79 2.32 -41.08
N ASN A 563 13.55 1.04 -40.78
CA ASN A 563 13.49 0.51 -39.42
C ASN A 563 14.88 0.11 -38.87
N ARG A 564 15.10 0.36 -37.58
CA ARG A 564 16.22 -0.18 -36.81
C ARG A 564 15.76 -1.44 -36.09
N ASN A 565 16.18 -2.61 -36.58
CA ASN A 565 15.85 -3.89 -35.97
C ASN A 565 16.95 -4.32 -34.99
N LEU A 566 16.56 -4.86 -33.83
CA LEU A 566 17.42 -5.49 -32.83
C LEU A 566 16.93 -6.92 -32.60
N SER A 567 17.82 -7.91 -32.66
CA SER A 567 17.51 -9.31 -32.41
C SER A 567 18.22 -9.79 -31.14
N PHE A 568 17.48 -10.42 -30.23
CA PHE A 568 18.01 -11.04 -29.02
C PHE A 568 17.26 -12.31 -28.67
N THR A 569 17.93 -13.23 -27.98
CA THR A 569 17.35 -14.44 -27.44
C THR A 569 17.05 -14.21 -25.96
N ARG A 570 15.79 -14.36 -25.58
CA ARG A 570 15.38 -14.45 -24.18
C ARG A 570 15.30 -15.92 -23.79
N LYS A 571 16.01 -16.31 -22.75
CA LYS A 571 15.80 -17.61 -22.10
C LYS A 571 14.70 -17.41 -21.06
N GLU A 572 13.66 -18.21 -21.13
CA GLU A 572 12.57 -18.21 -20.15
C GLU A 572 12.62 -19.55 -19.41
N PRO A 573 12.74 -19.55 -18.07
CA PRO A 573 12.69 -20.79 -17.32
C PRO A 573 11.27 -21.36 -17.42
N ILE A 574 11.17 -22.65 -17.72
CA ILE A 574 9.92 -23.41 -17.58
C ILE A 574 9.95 -23.99 -16.16
N GLY A 575 9.10 -23.47 -15.27
CA GLY A 575 9.08 -23.81 -13.84
C GLY A 575 9.10 -22.57 -12.96
#